data_AF-A0A1B7VP43-F1
#
_entry.id   AF-A0A1B7VP43-F1
#
_cell.length_a   1.000
_cell.length_b   1.000
_cell.length_c   1.000
_cell.angle_alpha   90.00
_cell.angle_beta   90.00
_cell.angle_gamma   90.00
#
_symmetry.space_group_name_H-M   'P 1'
#
loop_
_entity.id
_entity.type
_entity.pdbx_description
1 polymer ?
#
loop_
_entity_poly.entity_id
_entity_poly.type
_entity_poly.pdbx_seq_one_letter_code
_entity_poly.pdbx_strand_id
1 'polypeptide(L)'
;MSYYSGDAAAQPATIGGSIFTYRGTGVCVKLDAFLDVLSQGEAPLVIVTSEGYFTKIYKYVTAYKGFVFFTESLDKLEFAHNIEVIYAQSLSANI
;
A
#
# COMPACT_ATOMS: atom_id res chain seq x y z
N MET A 1 54.50 10.68 3.56
CA MET A 1 53.46 11.64 3.98
C MET A 1 52.88 12.29 2.74
N SER A 2 51.56 12.46 2.71
CA SER A 2 50.77 13.30 1.79
C SER A 2 49.94 12.60 0.71
N TYR A 3 48.83 12.05 1.20
CA TYR A 3 47.45 12.14 0.71
C TYR A 3 47.14 11.80 -0.75
N TYR A 4 46.86 10.52 -1.02
CA TYR A 4 45.78 10.17 -1.94
C TYR A 4 44.45 10.59 -1.28
N SER A 5 43.99 11.80 -1.58
CA SER A 5 42.57 12.13 -1.45
C SER A 5 41.84 11.40 -2.58
N GLY A 6 41.50 10.14 -2.34
CA GLY A 6 40.45 9.50 -3.09
C GLY A 6 39.14 10.07 -2.57
N ASP A 7 38.55 11.02 -3.29
CA ASP A 7 37.14 11.33 -3.16
C ASP A 7 36.36 10.07 -3.56
N ALA A 8 36.15 9.19 -2.58
CA ALA A 8 35.13 8.16 -2.66
C ALA A 8 33.79 8.91 -2.63
N ALA A 9 33.35 9.38 -3.79
CA ALA A 9 31.98 9.83 -3.98
C ALA A 9 31.08 8.65 -3.59
N ALA A 10 30.54 8.71 -2.37
CA ALA A 10 29.48 7.84 -1.92
C ALA A 10 28.33 8.06 -2.90
N GLN A 11 28.19 7.14 -3.86
CA GLN A 11 26.99 7.08 -4.67
C GLN A 11 25.85 6.87 -3.67
N PRO A 12 24.83 7.75 -3.63
CA PRO A 12 23.61 7.39 -2.93
C PRO A 12 23.12 6.12 -3.62
N ALA A 13 23.12 5.01 -2.88
CA ALA A 13 22.39 3.82 -3.27
C ALA A 13 20.91 4.22 -3.23
N THR A 14 20.45 4.91 -4.26
CA THR A 14 19.04 4.95 -4.60
C THR A 14 18.67 3.51 -4.83
N ILE A 15 18.10 2.87 -3.80
CA ILE A 15 17.28 1.68 -3.97
C ILE A 15 16.02 2.17 -4.67
N GLY A 16 16.17 2.54 -5.95
CA GLY A 16 15.10 2.61 -6.93
C GLY A 16 14.79 1.19 -7.33
N GLY A 17 14.36 0.38 -6.37
CA GLY A 17 13.90 -0.96 -6.61
C GLY A 17 12.53 -0.91 -7.27
N SER A 18 12.47 -0.64 -8.57
CA SER A 18 11.28 -0.98 -9.34
C SER A 18 11.30 -2.49 -9.62
N ILE A 19 11.18 -3.30 -8.57
CA ILE A 19 10.72 -4.69 -8.70
C ILE A 19 9.20 -4.63 -8.54
N PHE A 20 8.52 -4.28 -9.61
CA PHE A 20 7.13 -4.67 -9.78
C PHE A 20 7.06 -5.67 -10.92
N THR A 21 7.45 -6.91 -10.61
CA THR A 21 7.07 -8.05 -11.43
C THR A 21 5.66 -8.44 -10.98
N TYR A 22 4.65 -7.69 -11.46
CA TYR A 22 3.24 -7.88 -11.07
C TYR A 22 2.83 -9.33 -11.32
N ARG A 23 2.83 -10.15 -10.26
CA ARG A 23 2.47 -11.58 -10.25
C ARG A 23 1.33 -11.82 -9.26
N GLY A 24 0.38 -10.90 -9.21
CA GLY A 24 -0.81 -11.02 -8.39
C GLY A 24 -2.05 -10.59 -9.18
N THR A 25 -3.14 -11.33 -9.02
CA THR A 25 -4.46 -10.91 -9.49
C THR A 25 -5.09 -10.07 -8.39
N GLY A 26 -5.24 -8.77 -8.64
CA GLY A 26 -6.03 -7.88 -7.79
C GLY A 26 -7.51 -7.90 -8.20
N VAL A 27 -8.41 -7.59 -7.27
CA VAL A 27 -9.83 -7.43 -7.54
C VAL A 27 -10.27 -6.06 -7.02
N CYS A 28 -10.69 -5.18 -7.92
CA CYS A 28 -11.39 -3.96 -7.57
C CYS A 28 -12.80 -4.31 -7.11
N VAL A 29 -13.15 -3.94 -5.89
CA VAL A 29 -14.48 -4.18 -5.31
C VAL A 29 -15.08 -2.87 -4.80
N LYS A 30 -16.40 -2.84 -4.70
CA LYS A 30 -17.11 -1.78 -4.01
C LYS A 30 -16.81 -1.83 -2.51
N LEU A 31 -17.08 -0.71 -1.83
CA LEU A 31 -16.77 -0.55 -0.41
C LEU A 31 -17.48 -1.57 0.49
N ASP A 32 -18.76 -1.87 0.21
CA ASP A 32 -19.55 -2.89 0.90
C ASP A 32 -18.91 -4.28 0.79
N ALA A 33 -18.58 -4.69 -0.43
CA ALA A 33 -17.90 -5.97 -0.68
C ALA A 33 -16.50 -6.02 -0.04
N PHE A 34 -15.78 -4.90 0.03
CA PHE A 34 -14.50 -4.82 0.73
C PHE A 34 -14.65 -5.10 2.23
N LEU A 35 -15.67 -4.48 2.86
CA LEU A 35 -15.97 -4.69 4.28
C LEU A 35 -16.41 -6.13 4.55
N ASP A 36 -17.18 -6.75 3.65
CA ASP A 36 -17.58 -8.15 3.75
C ASP A 36 -16.38 -9.10 3.68
N VAL A 37 -15.40 -8.81 2.82
CA VAL A 37 -14.13 -9.57 2.76
C VAL A 37 -13.35 -9.39 4.05
N LEU A 38 -13.26 -8.16 4.54
CA LEU A 38 -12.52 -7.82 5.75
C LEU A 38 -13.08 -8.54 6.98
N SER A 39 -14.40 -8.65 7.09
CA SER A 39 -15.06 -9.34 8.20
C SER A 39 -14.85 -10.86 8.21
N GLN A 40 -14.35 -11.46 7.12
CA GLN A 40 -14.03 -12.89 7.10
C GLN A 40 -12.69 -13.23 7.76
N GLY A 41 -11.84 -12.22 8.00
CA GLY A 41 -10.57 -12.39 8.70
C GLY A 41 -10.74 -12.23 10.21
N GLU A 42 -10.09 -13.08 11.01
CA GLU A 42 -10.08 -12.95 12.47
C GLU A 42 -9.31 -11.68 12.92
N ALA A 43 -8.13 -11.50 12.35
CA ALA A 43 -7.29 -10.30 12.52
C ALA A 43 -6.77 -9.85 11.15
N PRO A 44 -7.62 -9.24 10.32
CA PRO A 44 -7.25 -8.86 8.97
C PRO A 44 -6.31 -7.64 8.98
N LEU A 45 -5.51 -7.52 7.92
CA LEU A 45 -4.63 -6.38 7.71
C LEU A 45 -5.19 -5.51 6.58
N VAL A 46 -5.22 -4.20 6.81
CA VAL A 46 -5.59 -3.19 5.81
C VAL A 46 -4.43 -2.23 5.60
N ILE A 47 -4.04 -2.06 4.34
CA ILE A 47 -3.14 -0.99 3.92
C ILE A 47 -3.99 0.20 3.50
N VAL A 48 -3.70 1.37 4.05
CA VAL A 48 -4.41 2.62 3.78
C VAL A 48 -3.45 3.62 3.14
N THR A 49 -3.91 4.29 2.09
CA THR A 49 -3.29 5.53 1.62
C THR A 49 -4.34 6.61 1.44
N SER A 50 -3.89 7.86 1.39
CA SER A 50 -4.74 8.96 0.97
C SER A 50 -4.02 9.76 -0.10
N GLU A 51 -4.68 9.92 -1.24
CA GLU A 51 -4.14 10.59 -2.42
C GLU A 51 -5.12 11.65 -2.91
N GLY A 52 -4.68 12.55 -3.79
CA GLY A 52 -5.50 13.61 -4.38
C GLY A 52 -5.14 15.02 -3.91
N TYR A 53 -5.04 15.94 -4.87
CA TYR A 53 -4.61 17.32 -4.65
C TYR A 53 -5.77 18.26 -4.28
N PHE A 54 -6.95 18.05 -4.88
CA PHE A 54 -8.15 18.87 -4.63
C PHE A 54 -9.19 18.18 -3.74
N THR A 55 -9.43 16.90 -3.97
CA THR A 55 -10.31 16.05 -3.15
C THR A 55 -9.49 14.89 -2.64
N LYS A 56 -9.52 14.67 -1.34
CA LYS A 56 -8.80 13.57 -0.70
C LYS A 56 -9.57 12.27 -0.95
N ILE A 57 -8.94 11.32 -1.62
CA ILE A 57 -9.45 9.97 -1.86
C ILE A 57 -8.65 9.02 -1.01
N TYR A 58 -9.34 8.21 -0.22
CA TYR A 58 -8.74 7.16 0.58
C TYR A 58 -8.77 5.85 -0.19
N LYS A 59 -7.63 5.15 -0.23
CA LYS A 59 -7.48 3.86 -0.89
C LYS A 59 -7.17 2.79 0.14
N TYR A 60 -7.75 1.62 -0.06
CA TYR A 60 -7.66 0.51 0.88
C TYR A 60 -7.30 -0.77 0.14
N VAL A 61 -6.41 -1.55 0.74
CA VAL A 61 -6.05 -2.88 0.26
C VAL A 61 -6.06 -3.87 1.40
N THR A 62 -6.63 -5.05 1.16
CA THR A 62 -6.52 -6.20 2.05
C THR A 62 -6.27 -7.47 1.24
N ALA A 63 -5.68 -8.48 1.87
CA ALA A 63 -5.48 -9.79 1.26
C ALA A 63 -6.38 -10.82 1.95
N TYR A 64 -7.07 -11.63 1.15
CA TYR A 64 -7.90 -12.73 1.65
C TYR A 64 -7.83 -13.92 0.70
N LYS A 65 -7.55 -15.10 1.25
CA LYS A 65 -7.47 -16.39 0.52
C LYS A 65 -6.62 -16.33 -0.77
N GLY A 66 -5.50 -15.61 -0.74
CA GLY A 66 -4.57 -15.51 -1.86
C GLY A 66 -4.93 -14.47 -2.93
N PHE A 67 -6.02 -13.72 -2.73
CA PHE A 67 -6.40 -12.59 -3.57
C PHE A 67 -6.16 -11.26 -2.85
N VAL A 68 -5.89 -10.23 -3.63
CA VAL A 68 -5.75 -8.85 -3.13
C VAL A 68 -6.99 -8.08 -3.55
N PHE A 69 -7.69 -7.49 -2.57
CA PHE A 69 -8.90 -6.71 -2.78
C PHE A 69 -8.58 -5.23 -2.60
N PHE A 70 -9.04 -4.42 -3.55
CA PHE A 70 -8.85 -2.97 -3.56
C PHE A 70 -10.19 -2.25 -3.55
N THR A 71 -10.28 -1.17 -2.80
CA THR A 71 -11.41 -0.22 -2.89
C THR A 71 -10.94 1.21 -2.58
N GLU A 72 -11.78 2.19 -2.93
CA GLU A 72 -11.56 3.60 -2.63
C GLU A 72 -12.81 4.26 -2.05
N SER A 73 -12.62 5.30 -1.25
CA SER A 73 -13.70 6.06 -0.62
C SER A 73 -13.32 7.53 -0.49
N LEU A 74 -14.32 8.42 -0.60
CA LEU A 74 -14.15 9.84 -0.28
C LEU A 74 -14.13 10.07 1.23
N ASP A 75 -14.83 9.23 1.98
CA ASP A 75 -14.86 9.25 3.44
C ASP A 75 -13.81 8.30 4.01
N LYS A 76 -13.11 8.75 5.06
CA LYS A 76 -12.14 7.92 5.77
C LYS A 76 -12.87 6.82 6.53
N LEU A 77 -12.45 5.57 6.35
CA LEU A 77 -12.96 4.44 7.11
C LEU A 77 -12.33 4.41 8.50
N GLU A 78 -13.17 4.12 9.50
CA GLU A 78 -12.75 3.78 10.85
C GLU A 78 -12.77 2.25 10.99
N PHE A 79 -11.68 1.68 11.47
CA PHE A 79 -11.51 0.23 11.60
C PHE A 79 -11.66 -0.22 13.06
N ALA A 80 -12.17 -1.42 13.25
CA ALA A 80 -12.25 -2.05 14.56
C ALA A 80 -10.84 -2.41 15.10
N HIS A 81 -10.71 -2.56 16.42
CA HIS A 81 -9.42 -2.83 17.08
C HIS A 81 -8.72 -4.13 16.67
N ASN A 82 -9.46 -5.11 16.14
CA ASN A 82 -8.90 -6.37 15.67
C ASN A 82 -8.29 -6.27 14.26
N ILE A 83 -8.39 -5.10 13.61
CA ILE A 83 -7.88 -4.87 12.26
C ILE A 83 -6.52 -4.20 12.37
N GLU A 84 -5.49 -4.84 11.81
CA GLU A 84 -4.18 -4.23 11.69
C GLU A 84 -4.20 -3.20 10.56
N VAL A 85 -3.72 -1.99 10.83
CA VAL A 85 -3.72 -0.90 9.86
C VAL A 85 -2.31 -0.44 9.56
N ILE A 86 -1.91 -0.51 8.29
CA ILE A 86 -0.64 0.01 7.79
C ILE A 86 -0.93 1.24 6.94
N TYR A 87 -0.32 2.38 7.30
CA TYR A 87 -0.38 3.60 6.49
C TYR A 87 0.79 3.61 5.51
N ALA A 88 0.50 3.48 4.22
CA ALA A 88 1.50 3.53 3.16
C ALA A 88 1.60 4.94 2.55
N GLN A 89 2.74 5.22 1.90
CA GLN A 89 2.96 6.49 1.22
C GLN A 89 2.18 6.58 -0.10
N SER A 90 2.06 5.47 -0.83
CA SER A 90 1.31 5.39 -2.09
C SER A 90 0.83 3.97 -2.34
N LEU A 91 -0.33 3.84 -3.01
CA LEU A 91 -0.92 2.57 -3.43
C LEU A 91 -1.13 2.62 -4.93
N SER A 92 -0.33 1.83 -5.67
CA SER A 92 -0.51 1.62 -7.10
C SER A 92 -1.20 0.29 -7.33
N ALA A 93 -2.41 0.33 -7.87
CA ALA A 93 -3.13 -0.83 -8.36
C ALA A 93 -3.17 -0.73 -9.89
N ASN A 94 -2.20 -1.37 -10.57
CA ASN A 94 -2.30 -1.63 -12.00
C ASN A 94 -2.91 -3.04 -12.13
N ILE A 95 -4.23 -3.09 -12.20
CA ILE A 95 -5.04 -4.31 -12.28
C ILE A 95 -5.55 -4.50 -13.69
#